data_AF-A0A842LNA9-F1
#
_entry.id   AF-A0A842LNA9-F1
#
_cell.length_a   1.000
_cell.length_b   1.000
_cell.length_c   1.000
_cell.angle_alpha   90.00
_cell.angle_beta   90.00
_cell.angle_gamma   90.00
#
_symmetry.space_group_name_H-M   'P 1'
#
loop_
_entity.id
_entity.type
_entity.pdbx_description
1 polymer ?
#
loop_
_entity_poly.entity_id
_entity_poly.type
_entity_poly.pdbx_seq_one_letter_code
_entity_poly.pdbx_strand_id
1 'polypeptide(L)' 'MARDIGIDVKPPEGECEDENCPFHGRLFVRGQIFVGKVVSDKAQKTVVVERELLRKV' A
#
# COMPACT_ATOMS: atom_id res chain seq x y z
N MET A 1 12.73 -6.72 -11.19
CA MET A 1 12.24 -5.55 -11.96
C MET A 1 10.87 -5.11 -11.42
N ALA A 2 10.74 -3.87 -10.95
CA ALA A 2 9.48 -3.32 -10.46
C ALA A 2 8.57 -2.89 -11.62
N ARG A 3 7.28 -3.26 -11.59
CA ARG A 3 6.29 -2.81 -12.59
C ARG A 3 5.71 -1.44 -12.25
N ASP A 4 5.22 -0.74 -13.25
CA ASP A 4 4.40 0.46 -13.06
C ASP A 4 3.03 0.08 -12.47
N ILE A 5 2.66 0.73 -11.37
CA ILE A 5 1.40 0.51 -10.64
C ILE A 5 0.34 1.61 -10.91
N GLY A 6 0.65 2.58 -11.79
CA GLY A 6 -0.27 3.66 -12.15
C GLY A 6 -0.44 4.74 -11.06
N ILE A 7 0.48 4.80 -10.10
CA ILE A 7 0.55 5.83 -9.06
C ILE A 7 1.96 6.42 -9.11
N ASP A 8 2.05 7.75 -9.01
CA ASP A 8 3.33 8.46 -8.98
C ASP A 8 4.03 8.27 -7.62
N VAL A 9 4.68 7.12 -7.47
CA VAL A 9 5.50 6.75 -6.31
C VAL A 9 6.81 6.15 -6.77
N LYS A 10 7.87 6.37 -5.99
CA LYS A 10 9.18 5.76 -6.28
C LYS A 10 9.07 4.24 -6.10
N PRO A 11 9.53 3.44 -7.09
CA PRO A 11 9.57 2.00 -6.94
C PRO A 11 10.54 1.59 -5.83
N PRO A 12 10.31 0.44 -5.18
CA PRO A 12 11.22 -0.09 -4.17
C PRO A 12 12.57 -0.45 -4.80
N GLU A 13 13.66 -0.21 -4.05
CA GLU A 13 15.02 -0.56 -4.48
C GLU A 13 15.31 -2.07 -4.38
N GLY A 14 14.64 -2.76 -3.44
CA GLY A 14 14.79 -4.19 -3.21
C GLY A 14 13.78 -5.05 -3.97
N GLU A 15 14.17 -6.27 -4.30
CA GLU A 15 13.28 -7.27 -4.91
C GLU A 15 12.60 -8.15 -3.84
N CYS A 16 11.37 -8.59 -4.12
CA CYS A 16 10.63 -9.51 -3.24
C CYS A 16 9.79 -10.52 -4.03
N GLU A 17 9.56 -11.71 -3.46
CA GLU A 17 8.79 -12.79 -4.07
C GLU A 17 7.32 -12.86 -3.58
N ASP A 18 6.79 -11.77 -3.02
CA ASP A 18 5.45 -11.73 -2.45
C ASP A 18 4.36 -11.58 -3.54
N GLU A 19 3.43 -12.53 -3.62
CA GLU A 19 2.32 -12.50 -4.58
C GLU A 19 1.39 -11.28 -4.41
N ASN A 20 1.29 -10.75 -3.19
CA ASN A 20 0.50 -9.57 -2.85
C ASN A 20 1.29 -8.26 -2.96
N CYS A 21 2.55 -8.29 -3.41
CA CYS A 21 3.30 -7.07 -3.66
C CYS A 21 2.72 -6.31 -4.87
N PRO A 22 2.41 -5.00 -4.74
CA PRO A 22 1.99 -4.19 -5.89
C PRO A 22 3.02 -4.11 -7.01
N PHE A 23 4.32 -4.16 -6.70
CA PHE A 23 5.40 -3.95 -7.69
C PHE A 23 5.94 -5.26 -8.30
N HIS A 24 6.08 -6.32 -7.52
CA HIS A 24 6.68 -7.60 -7.94
C HIS A 24 5.67 -8.74 -8.07
N GLY A 25 4.49 -8.60 -7.44
CA GLY A 25 3.47 -9.64 -7.39
C GLY A 25 2.39 -9.50 -8.45
N ARG A 26 1.24 -10.11 -8.18
CA ARG A 26 0.07 -10.14 -9.07
C ARG A 26 -1.05 -9.19 -8.62
N LEU A 27 -0.89 -8.50 -7.50
CA LEU A 27 -1.93 -7.63 -6.92
C LEU A 27 -2.03 -6.28 -7.62
N PHE A 28 -3.12 -6.03 -8.34
CA PHE A 28 -3.34 -4.75 -9.03
C PHE A 28 -3.89 -3.67 -8.09
N VAL A 29 -3.36 -2.46 -8.17
CA VAL A 29 -3.83 -1.30 -7.40
C VAL A 29 -4.89 -0.55 -8.20
N ARG A 30 -6.05 -0.30 -7.58
CA ARG A 30 -7.18 0.42 -8.19
C ARG A 30 -8.08 1.04 -7.13
N GLY A 31 -8.83 2.08 -7.49
CA GLY A 31 -9.83 2.69 -6.62
C GLY A 31 -9.32 3.94 -5.89
N GLN A 32 -9.79 4.14 -4.66
CA GLN A 32 -9.51 5.35 -3.89
C GLN A 32 -8.13 5.30 -3.23
N ILE A 33 -7.42 6.42 -3.27
CA ILE A 33 -6.17 6.65 -2.53
C ILE A 33 -6.49 7.53 -1.33
N PHE A 34 -5.95 7.18 -0.16
CA PHE A 34 -6.08 7.98 1.05
C PHE A 34 -4.77 7.99 1.83
N VAL A 35 -4.60 9.03 2.65
CA VAL A 35 -3.51 9.15 3.62
C VAL A 35 -4.05 8.80 5.00
N GLY A 36 -3.30 8.02 5.76
CA GLY A 36 -3.64 7.62 7.13
C GLY A 36 -2.38 7.40 7.97
N LYS A 37 -2.55 7.19 9.27
CA LYS A 37 -1.45 7.00 10.22
C LYS A 37 -1.31 5.53 10.58
N VAL A 38 -0.11 4.97 10.49
CA VAL A 38 0.15 3.59 10.94
C VAL A 38 0.13 3.55 12.47
N VAL A 39 -0.72 2.70 13.05
CA VAL A 39 -0.86 2.53 14.51
C VAL A 39 -0.35 1.18 15.00
N SER A 40 -0.18 0.19 14.13
CA SER A 40 0.43 -1.09 14.47
C SER A 40 1.03 -1.80 13.27
N ASP A 41 2.19 -2.42 13.46
CA ASP A 41 2.96 -3.21 12.50
C ASP A 41 3.26 -4.64 13.00
N LYS A 42 2.61 -5.07 14.09
CA LYS A 42 2.87 -6.37 14.74
C LYS A 42 2.42 -7.57 13.90
N ALA A 43 1.52 -7.35 12.94
CA ALA A 43 0.99 -8.39 12.09
C ALA A 43 1.97 -8.69 10.95
N GLN A 44 2.13 -9.97 10.60
CA GLN A 44 3.01 -10.35 9.51
C GLN A 44 2.46 -9.82 8.17
N LYS A 45 3.30 -9.13 7.40
CA LYS A 45 2.99 -8.59 6.06
C LYS A 45 1.77 -7.65 6.01
N THR A 46 1.36 -7.07 7.14
CA THR A 46 0.16 -6.24 7.25
C THR A 46 0.39 -5.14 8.29
N VAL A 47 -0.20 -3.97 8.06
CA VAL A 47 -0.20 -2.85 9.03
C VAL A 47 -1.62 -2.40 9.32
N VAL A 48 -1.86 -1.93 10.54
CA VAL A 48 -3.13 -1.30 10.93
C VAL A 48 -2.99 0.21 10.74
N VAL A 49 -3.87 0.79 9.94
CA VAL A 49 -3.88 2.22 9.60
C VAL A 49 -5.12 2.88 10.17
N GLU A 50 -4.91 3.94 10.95
CA GLU A 50 -5.95 4.84 11.43
C GLU A 50 -6.26 5.91 10.39
N ARG A 51 -7.54 6.17 10.17
CA ARG A 51 -8.04 7.19 9.24
C ARG A 51 -9.08 8.05 9.94
N GLU A 52 -8.76 9.33 10.12
CA GLU A 52 -9.71 10.32 10.62
C GLU A 52 -10.63 10.79 9.49
N LEU A 53 -11.94 10.75 9.73
CA LEU A 53 -12.97 11.19 8.78
C LEU A 53 -13.79 12.31 9.41
N LEU A 54 -13.70 13.52 8.84
CA LEU A 54 -14.59 14.61 9.21
C LEU A 54 -15.91 14.45 8.45
N ARG A 55 -16.94 13.93 9.13
CA ARG A 55 -18.30 13.91 8.59
C ARG A 55 -19.02 15.19 8.99
N LYS A 56 -19.22 16.11 8.05
CA LYS A 56 -20.15 17.23 8.23
C LYS A 56 -21.57 16.70 7.99
N VAL A 57 -22.45 16.92 8.97
CA VAL A 57 -23.89 16.65 8.89
C VAL A 57 -24.58 17.91 8.40
#